data_AF-X0T2L9-F1
#
_entry.id   AF-X0T2L9-F1
#
_cell.length_a   1.000
_cell.length_b   1.000
_cell.length_c   1.000
_cell.angle_alpha   90.00
_cell.angle_beta   90.00
_cell.angle_gamma   90.00
#
_symmetry.space_group_name_H-M   'P 1'
#
loop_
_entity.id
_entity.type
_entity.pdbx_description
1 polymer ?
#
loop_
_entity_poly.entity_id
_entity_poly.type
_entity_poly.pdbx_seq_one_letter_code
_entity_poly.pdbx_strand_id
1 'polypeptide(L)'
;AEFHPPVDGRSLWPTLQGRHPADWRDETFSELMDVRGGEFPSRMIRSGKWKLWTYADEEHLPAALFDLDSDPDELRDLGRQRRFADVRDVLLGRVRDGWDPEAMVAETRGLWESRKTLVQWARTVRPDNPDQPEIPPAEYEADVELL
;
A
#
# COMPACT_ATOMS: atom_id res chain seq x y z
N ALA A 1 -2.30 -29.59 -12.20
CA ALA A 1 -1.68 -29.11 -10.94
C ALA A 1 -2.17 -27.70 -10.74
N GLU A 2 -2.92 -27.42 -9.67
CA GLU A 2 -3.33 -26.06 -9.35
C GLU A 2 -2.07 -25.24 -9.04
N PHE A 3 -1.89 -24.15 -9.77
CA PHE A 3 -0.88 -23.14 -9.47
C PHE A 3 -1.38 -22.38 -8.23
N HIS A 4 -0.85 -22.70 -7.05
CA HIS A 4 -0.98 -21.84 -5.87
C HIS A 4 0.38 -21.17 -5.65
N PRO A 5 0.73 -20.10 -6.42
CA PRO A 5 1.77 -19.20 -5.94
C PRO A 5 1.31 -18.66 -4.58
N PRO A 6 2.22 -18.33 -3.64
CA PRO A 6 1.80 -17.75 -2.38
C PRO A 6 1.04 -16.45 -2.68
N VAL A 7 -0.25 -16.43 -2.34
CA VAL A 7 -1.11 -15.25 -2.43
C VAL A 7 -1.46 -14.82 -1.01
N ASP A 8 -1.29 -13.54 -0.70
CA ASP A 8 -1.62 -13.00 0.62
C ASP A 8 -3.14 -12.84 0.82
N GLY A 9 -3.87 -12.77 -0.29
CA GLY A 9 -5.31 -12.59 -0.34
C GLY A 9 -6.13 -13.87 -0.18
N ARG A 10 -7.45 -13.71 0.00
CA ARG A 10 -8.43 -14.79 0.05
C ARG A 10 -9.48 -14.56 -1.02
N SER A 11 -9.92 -15.64 -1.69
CA SER A 11 -11.00 -15.55 -2.68
C SER A 11 -12.29 -15.01 -2.06
N LEU A 12 -12.91 -14.04 -2.74
CA LEU A 12 -14.24 -13.50 -2.41
C LEU A 12 -15.40 -14.38 -2.91
N TRP A 13 -15.10 -15.44 -3.68
CA TRP A 13 -16.13 -16.29 -4.28
C TRP A 13 -17.12 -16.89 -3.26
N PRO A 14 -16.70 -17.41 -2.10
CA PRO A 14 -17.64 -17.87 -1.07
C PRO A 14 -18.62 -16.78 -0.61
N THR A 15 -18.11 -15.56 -0.41
CA THR A 15 -18.91 -14.39 -0.01
C THR A 15 -19.94 -14.03 -1.07
N LEU A 16 -19.56 -14.02 -2.35
CA LEU A 16 -20.48 -13.79 -3.47
C LEU A 16 -21.58 -14.86 -3.57
N GLN A 17 -21.33 -16.06 -3.04
CA GLN A 17 -22.32 -17.14 -2.93
C GLN A 17 -23.16 -17.08 -1.64
N GLY A 18 -23.09 -15.98 -0.88
CA GLY A 18 -23.83 -15.80 0.37
C GLY A 18 -23.26 -16.55 1.57
N ARG A 19 -22.02 -17.06 1.48
CA ARG A 19 -21.33 -17.69 2.61
C ARG A 19 -20.49 -16.65 3.33
N HIS A 20 -20.58 -16.60 4.65
CA HIS A 20 -19.75 -15.73 5.49
C HIS A 20 -18.83 -16.60 6.36
N PRO A 21 -17.61 -16.93 5.91
CA PRO A 21 -16.69 -17.72 6.70
C PRO A 21 -16.42 -17.05 8.06
N ALA A 22 -16.51 -17.81 9.14
CA ALA A 22 -16.30 -17.29 10.50
C ALA A 22 -14.85 -16.84 10.74
N ASP A 23 -13.91 -17.32 9.93
CA ASP A 23 -12.48 -16.99 9.93
C ASP A 23 -12.11 -15.89 8.93
N TRP A 24 -13.08 -15.08 8.48
CA TRP A 24 -12.78 -13.96 7.58
C TRP A 24 -11.88 -12.94 8.29
N ARG A 25 -10.80 -12.52 7.62
CA ARG A 25 -9.85 -11.56 8.17
C ARG A 25 -10.51 -10.19 8.27
N ASP A 26 -10.49 -9.61 9.46
CA ASP A 26 -10.90 -8.22 9.71
C ASP A 26 -9.66 -7.30 9.76
N GLU A 27 -8.70 -7.55 8.87
CA GLU A 27 -7.49 -6.77 8.72
C GLU A 27 -7.19 -6.59 7.23
N THR A 28 -6.82 -5.37 6.84
CA THR A 28 -6.35 -5.03 5.49
C THR A 28 -5.08 -4.22 5.60
N PHE A 29 -4.12 -4.50 4.73
CA PHE A 29 -2.84 -3.81 4.67
C PHE A 29 -2.71 -3.06 3.34
N SER A 30 -2.01 -1.93 3.36
CA SER A 30 -1.57 -1.24 2.15
C SER A 30 -0.12 -0.81 2.34
N GLU A 31 0.67 -0.89 1.29
CA GLU A 31 2.07 -0.46 1.27
C GLU A 31 2.26 0.52 0.14
N LEU A 32 2.99 1.60 0.41
CA LEU A 32 3.31 2.61 -0.58
C LEU A 32 4.75 3.05 -0.42
N MET A 33 5.45 3.05 -1.55
CA MET A 33 6.69 3.77 -1.73
C MET A 33 6.44 4.91 -2.72
N ASP A 34 6.47 6.16 -2.25
CA ASP A 34 6.27 7.32 -3.11
C ASP A 34 7.53 8.14 -3.31
N VAL A 35 8.21 7.93 -4.44
CA VAL A 35 9.38 8.73 -4.83
C VAL A 35 9.09 10.21 -5.10
N ARG A 36 7.83 10.62 -5.22
CA ARG A 36 7.45 12.03 -5.39
C ARG A 36 7.19 12.74 -4.06
N GLY A 37 6.85 12.00 -3.00
CA GLY A 37 6.42 12.52 -1.70
C GLY A 37 7.39 12.27 -0.54
N GLY A 38 8.36 11.37 -0.68
CA GLY A 38 9.40 11.12 0.31
C GLY A 38 10.14 9.80 0.09
N GLU A 39 11.40 9.69 0.52
CA GLU A 39 12.20 8.47 0.32
C GLU A 39 11.83 7.32 1.29
N PHE A 40 10.69 7.41 1.98
CA PHE A 40 10.33 6.49 3.05
C PHE A 40 9.18 5.58 2.63
N PRO A 41 9.36 4.25 2.69
CA PRO A 41 8.26 3.34 2.54
C PRO A 41 7.28 3.55 3.69
N SER A 42 6.01 3.41 3.36
CA SER A 42 4.89 3.56 4.28
C SER A 42 4.00 2.33 4.24
N ARG A 43 3.36 2.03 5.37
CA ARG A 43 2.41 0.94 5.51
C ARG A 43 1.20 1.38 6.31
N MET A 44 0.06 0.87 5.93
CA MET A 44 -1.22 1.12 6.59
C MET A 44 -1.85 -0.21 6.99
N ILE A 45 -2.47 -0.24 8.16
CA ILE A 45 -3.38 -1.31 8.60
C ILE A 45 -4.77 -0.73 8.87
N ARG A 46 -5.81 -1.40 8.39
CA ARG A 46 -7.20 -1.23 8.84
C ARG A 46 -7.61 -2.47 9.62
N SER A 47 -8.11 -2.31 10.84
CA SER A 47 -8.63 -3.39 11.67
C SER A 47 -9.89 -2.94 12.41
N GLY A 48 -11.03 -3.56 12.08
CA GLY A 48 -12.35 -3.09 12.49
C GLY A 48 -12.56 -1.62 12.11
N LYS A 49 -12.85 -0.79 13.12
CA LYS A 49 -13.04 0.66 12.97
C LYS A 49 -11.76 1.48 12.91
N TRP A 50 -10.61 0.87 13.20
CA TRP A 50 -9.36 1.63 13.30
C TRP A 50 -8.58 1.56 12.00
N LYS A 51 -7.94 2.69 11.66
CA LYS A 51 -6.94 2.77 10.59
C LYS A 51 -5.69 3.44 11.11
N LEU A 52 -4.53 2.83 10.87
CA LEU A 52 -3.24 3.37 11.26
C LEU A 52 -2.29 3.40 10.07
N TRP A 53 -1.60 4.52 9.90
CA TRP A 53 -0.50 4.69 8.94
C TRP A 53 0.82 4.82 9.69
N THR A 54 1.88 4.23 9.16
CA THR A 54 3.25 4.43 9.63
C THR A 54 4.22 4.57 8.46
N TYR A 55 5.36 5.21 8.72
CA TYR A 55 6.46 5.42 7.79
C TYR A 55 7.72 4.79 8.36
N ALA A 56 8.72 4.51 7.51
CA ALA A 56 10.02 4.09 8.01
C ALA A 56 10.71 5.15 8.88
N ASP A 57 10.46 6.44 8.63
CA ASP A 57 10.99 7.56 9.41
C ASP A 57 9.99 8.03 10.48
N GLU A 58 9.79 7.23 11.52
CA GLU A 58 8.81 7.50 12.57
C GLU A 58 9.17 8.69 13.46
N GLU A 59 10.44 9.10 13.49
CA GLU A 59 10.90 10.25 14.24
C GLU A 59 10.31 11.54 13.67
N HIS A 60 10.34 11.68 12.34
CA HIS A 60 9.83 12.88 11.65
C HIS A 60 8.38 12.71 11.19
N LEU A 61 7.95 11.48 10.90
CA LEU A 61 6.62 11.12 10.42
C LEU A 61 5.95 10.12 11.37
N PRO A 62 5.48 10.57 12.55
CA PRO A 62 4.88 9.68 13.53
C PRO A 62 3.58 9.08 13.00
N ALA A 63 3.23 7.91 13.53
CA ALA A 63 2.04 7.19 13.13
C ALA A 63 0.76 8.03 13.30
N ALA A 64 -0.10 7.99 12.28
CA ALA A 64 -1.42 8.59 12.28
C ALA A 64 -2.48 7.51 12.56
N LEU A 65 -3.45 7.82 13.42
CA LEU A 65 -4.50 6.88 13.85
C LEU A 65 -5.88 7.51 13.67
N PHE A 66 -6.82 6.78 13.07
CA PHE A 66 -8.19 7.24 12.79
C PHE A 66 -9.23 6.23 13.28
N ASP A 67 -10.35 6.74 13.80
CA ASP A 67 -11.54 5.96 14.17
C ASP A 67 -12.62 6.14 13.09
N LEU A 68 -12.66 5.23 12.13
CA LEU A 68 -13.51 5.30 10.93
C LEU A 68 -15.02 5.26 11.23
N ASP A 69 -15.44 4.78 12.40
CA ASP A 69 -16.85 4.82 12.78
C ASP A 69 -17.30 6.25 13.11
N SER A 70 -16.40 7.05 13.70
CA SER A 70 -16.67 8.42 14.12
C SER A 70 -16.11 9.50 13.18
N ASP A 71 -15.14 9.12 12.35
CA ASP A 71 -14.36 9.97 11.45
C ASP A 71 -14.09 9.22 10.12
N PRO A 72 -15.13 8.97 9.31
CA PRO A 72 -15.00 8.22 8.06
C PRO A 72 -14.14 8.93 7.01
N ASP A 73 -13.97 10.25 7.14
CA ASP A 73 -13.18 11.10 6.23
C ASP A 73 -11.72 11.29 6.71
N GLU A 74 -11.31 10.62 7.80
CA GLU A 74 -9.95 10.65 8.36
C GLU A 74 -9.43 12.08 8.65
N LEU A 75 -10.30 12.97 9.11
CA LEU A 75 -9.96 14.38 9.35
C LEU A 75 -9.30 14.63 10.71
N ARG A 76 -9.39 13.66 11.63
CA ARG A 76 -8.93 13.82 13.01
C ARG A 76 -7.92 12.75 13.39
N ASP A 77 -6.64 13.09 13.27
CA ASP A 77 -5.55 12.24 13.75
C ASP A 77 -5.57 12.10 15.30
N LEU A 78 -5.57 10.85 15.74
CA LEU A 78 -5.58 10.41 17.14
C LEU A 78 -4.21 9.87 17.60
N GLY A 79 -3.23 9.73 16.71
CA GLY A 79 -1.97 9.00 16.94
C GLY A 79 -1.12 9.55 18.09
N ARG A 80 -1.17 10.87 18.31
CA ARG A 80 -0.43 11.54 19.40
C ARG A 80 -1.20 11.61 20.72
N GLN A 81 -2.46 11.19 20.76
CA GLN A 81 -3.29 11.31 21.95
C GLN A 81 -3.07 10.13 22.91
N ARG A 82 -2.61 10.41 24.13
CA ARG A 82 -2.28 9.39 25.15
C ARG A 82 -3.40 8.38 25.43
N ARG A 83 -4.67 8.81 25.35
CA ARG A 83 -5.84 7.96 25.59
C ARG A 83 -6.00 6.81 24.57
N PHE A 84 -5.33 6.89 23.42
CA PHE A 84 -5.35 5.85 22.39
C PHE A 84 -4.01 5.13 22.25
N ALA A 85 -3.10 5.27 23.23
CA ALA A 85 -1.79 4.64 23.19
C ALA A 85 -1.89 3.11 23.03
N ASP A 86 -2.75 2.45 23.80
CA ASP A 86 -2.89 1.00 23.74
C ASP A 86 -3.33 0.51 22.35
N VAL A 87 -4.33 1.17 21.75
CA VAL A 87 -4.80 0.83 20.39
C VAL A 87 -3.72 1.08 19.35
N ARG A 88 -3.04 2.23 19.43
CA ARG A 88 -1.94 2.57 18.52
C ARG A 88 -0.82 1.53 18.61
N ASP A 89 -0.41 1.16 19.82
CA ASP A 89 0.73 0.28 20.04
C ASP A 89 0.41 -1.16 19.59
N VAL A 90 -0.84 -1.63 19.78
CA VAL A 90 -1.32 -2.91 19.21
C VAL A 90 -1.25 -2.88 17.68
N LEU A 91 -1.79 -1.83 17.05
CA LEU A 91 -1.80 -1.72 15.60
C LEU A 91 -0.39 -1.52 15.01
N LEU A 92 0.51 -0.83 15.72
CA LEU A 92 1.92 -0.74 15.35
C LEU A 92 2.61 -2.10 15.40
N GLY A 93 2.31 -2.94 16.40
CA GLY A 93 2.78 -4.32 16.42
C GLY A 93 2.29 -5.13 15.23
N ARG A 94 0.99 -5.01 14.89
CA ARG A 94 0.38 -5.73 13.76
C ARG A 94 0.90 -5.24 12.40
N VAL A 95 1.01 -3.93 12.20
CA VAL A 95 1.47 -3.36 10.92
C VAL A 95 2.95 -3.67 10.64
N ARG A 96 3.76 -3.91 11.67
CA ARG A 96 5.17 -4.31 11.52
C ARG A 96 5.39 -5.82 11.44
N ASP A 97 4.35 -6.62 11.67
CA ASP A 97 4.46 -8.08 11.57
C ASP A 97 4.83 -8.48 10.14
N GLY A 98 5.98 -9.15 10.01
CA GLY A 98 6.57 -9.50 8.72
C GLY A 98 7.03 -8.33 7.84
N TRP A 99 7.16 -7.11 8.40
CA TRP A 99 7.55 -5.92 7.65
C TRP A 99 8.65 -5.14 8.36
N ASP A 100 9.85 -5.14 7.77
CA ASP A 100 11.01 -4.41 8.25
C ASP A 100 11.19 -3.11 7.43
N PRO A 101 10.91 -1.93 8.02
CA PRO A 101 11.05 -0.66 7.32
C PRO A 101 12.47 -0.39 6.82
N GLU A 102 13.51 -0.79 7.56
CA GLU A 102 14.91 -0.56 7.16
C GLU A 102 15.28 -1.43 5.96
N ALA A 103 14.86 -2.70 5.97
CA ALA A 103 15.04 -3.59 4.83
C ALA A 103 14.31 -3.07 3.59
N MET A 104 13.08 -2.56 3.75
CA MET A 104 12.30 -1.98 2.65
C MET A 104 12.97 -0.75 2.04
N VAL A 105 13.59 0.12 2.86
CA VAL A 105 14.38 1.25 2.36
C VAL A 105 15.56 0.77 1.51
N ALA A 106 16.30 -0.24 2.00
CA ALA A 106 17.48 -0.76 1.30
C ALA A 106 17.13 -1.45 -0.03
N GLU A 107 16.12 -2.33 -0.02
CA GLU A 107 15.65 -3.04 -1.21
C GLU A 107 15.15 -2.06 -2.28
N THR A 108 14.33 -1.11 -1.86
CA THR A 108 13.77 -0.08 -2.73
C THR A 108 14.87 0.75 -3.39
N ARG A 109 15.89 1.16 -2.63
CA ARG A 109 17.04 1.89 -3.19
C ARG A 109 17.74 1.08 -4.29
N GLY A 110 17.94 -0.22 -4.08
CA GLY A 110 18.52 -1.12 -5.10
C GLY A 110 17.67 -1.24 -6.37
N LEU A 111 16.34 -1.37 -6.21
CA LEU A 111 15.40 -1.39 -7.33
C LEU A 111 15.43 -0.08 -8.13
N TRP A 112 15.57 1.06 -7.47
CA TRP A 112 15.69 2.36 -8.14
C TRP A 112 16.95 2.51 -8.96
N GLU A 113 18.12 2.14 -8.42
CA GLU A 113 19.38 2.19 -9.18
C GLU A 113 19.35 1.25 -10.40
N SER A 114 18.74 0.07 -10.23
CA SER A 114 18.51 -0.87 -11.32
C SER A 114 17.58 -0.27 -12.38
N ARG A 115 16.47 0.35 -11.96
CA ARG A 115 15.50 1.01 -12.86
C ARG A 115 16.14 2.16 -13.63
N LYS A 116 16.97 3.01 -13.00
CA LYS A 116 17.67 4.10 -13.69
C LYS A 116 18.52 3.57 -14.85
N THR A 117 19.28 2.50 -14.59
CA THR A 117 20.12 1.85 -15.60
C THR A 117 19.28 1.29 -16.76
N LEU A 118 18.19 0.57 -16.44
CA LEU A 118 17.28 0.00 -17.45
C LEU A 118 16.61 1.09 -18.30
N VAL A 119 16.15 2.18 -17.67
CA VAL A 119 15.54 3.32 -18.38
C VAL A 119 16.55 4.00 -19.31
N GLN A 120 17.80 4.18 -18.86
CA GLN A 120 18.85 4.76 -19.69
C GLN A 120 19.18 3.88 -20.90
N TRP A 121 19.31 2.57 -20.69
CA TRP A 121 19.50 1.60 -21.76
C TRP A 121 18.33 1.63 -22.75
N ALA A 122 17.08 1.56 -22.27
CA ALA A 122 15.89 1.55 -23.12
C ALA A 122 15.78 2.81 -23.98
N ARG A 123 16.10 3.99 -23.42
CA ARG A 123 16.14 5.27 -24.18
C ARG A 123 17.19 5.30 -25.27
N THR A 124 18.31 4.62 -25.04
CA THR A 124 19.48 4.59 -25.96
C THR A 124 19.28 3.56 -27.06
N VAL A 125 18.92 2.33 -26.69
CA VAL A 125 18.82 1.19 -27.61
C VAL A 125 17.49 1.16 -28.34
N ARG A 126 16.41 1.65 -27.71
CA ARG A 126 15.04 1.58 -28.23
C ARG A 126 14.71 0.19 -28.77
N PRO A 127 14.80 -0.84 -27.90
CA PRO A 127 14.55 -2.22 -28.32
C PRO A 127 13.15 -2.36 -28.90
N ASP A 128 13.00 -3.23 -29.89
CA ASP A 128 11.68 -3.63 -30.36
C ASP A 128 10.94 -4.35 -29.22
N ASN A 129 9.67 -4.01 -29.03
CA ASN A 129 8.82 -4.56 -27.97
C ASN A 129 7.44 -4.94 -28.56
N PRO A 130 7.32 -6.11 -29.18
CA PRO A 130 6.11 -6.52 -29.89
C PRO A 130 4.89 -6.71 -28.97
N ASP A 131 5.13 -6.91 -27.67
CA ASP A 131 4.08 -7.03 -26.65
C ASP A 131 3.66 -5.68 -26.07
N GLN A 132 4.28 -4.57 -26.49
CA GLN A 132 3.88 -3.25 -26.04
C GLN A 132 2.47 -2.94 -26.57
N PRO A 133 1.48 -2.72 -25.68
CA PRO A 133 0.15 -2.33 -26.14
C PRO A 133 0.25 -0.99 -26.86
N GLU A 134 -0.51 -0.84 -27.94
CA GLU A 134 -0.68 0.45 -28.60
C GLU A 134 -1.25 1.45 -27.60
N ILE A 135 -0.62 2.62 -27.50
CA ILE A 135 -1.16 3.71 -26.67
C ILE A 135 -2.49 4.12 -27.31
N PRO A 136 -3.61 4.06 -26.57
CA PRO A 136 -4.89 4.48 -27.10
C PRO A 136 -4.80 5.93 -27.60
N PRO A 137 -5.46 6.25 -28.73
CA PRO A 137 -5.58 7.63 -29.19
C PRO A 137 -6.08 8.58 -28.10
N ALA A 138 -5.57 9.81 -28.06
CA ALA A 138 -5.95 10.79 -27.03
C ALA A 138 -7.46 11.11 -27.00
N GLU A 139 -8.18 10.86 -28.09
CA GLU A 139 -9.63 11.06 -28.18
C GLU A 139 -10.45 10.15 -27.25
N TYR A 140 -9.90 9.00 -26.81
CA TYR A 140 -10.55 8.12 -25.83
C TYR A 140 -10.62 8.70 -24.41
N GLU A 141 -9.84 9.76 -24.13
CA GLU A 141 -9.84 10.47 -22.86
C GLU A 141 -10.43 11.88 -22.99
N ALA A 142 -10.89 12.27 -24.18
CA ALA A 142 -11.35 13.63 -24.46
C ALA A 142 -12.65 14.01 -23.73
N ASP A 143 -13.44 13.01 -23.32
CA ASP A 143 -14.68 13.13 -22.56
C ASP A 143 -14.52 12.78 -21.07
N VAL A 144 -13.29 12.51 -20.61
CA VAL A 144 -12.99 12.27 -19.19
C VAL A 144 -12.85 13.61 -18.47
N GLU A 145 -13.87 13.98 -17.69
CA GLU A 145 -13.75 15.05 -16.70
C GLU A 145 -13.11 14.51 -15.41
N LEU A 146 -11.89 14.97 -15.10
CA LEU A 146 -11.29 14.72 -13.79
C LEU A 146 -12.02 15.58 -12.74
N LEU A 147 -12.72 14.90 -11.82
CA LEU A 147 -13.40 15.52 -10.67
C LEU A 147 -12.42 16.06 -9.64
#